data_AF-A0A7W1FG08-F1
#
_entry.id   AF-A0A7W1FG08-F1
#
_cell.length_a   1.000
_cell.length_b   1.000
_cell.length_c   1.000
_cell.angle_alpha   90.00
_cell.angle_beta   90.00
_cell.angle_gamma   90.00
#
_symmetry.space_group_name_H-M   'P 1'
#
loop_
_entity.id
_entity.type
_entity.pdbx_description
1 polymer ?
#
loop_
_entity_poly.entity_id
_entity_poly.type
_entity_poly.pdbx_seq_one_letter_code
_entity_poly.pdbx_strand_id
1 'polypeptide(L)' 'MLSYIIRRLLIIIPMALLVVTVTWVLIRMAPGNFYSSEKKLPAAVEANIKKKYGLDKPVIQQYGIMMWN' A
#
# COMPACT_ATOMS: atom_id res chain seq x y z
N MET A 1 -26.19 -23.66 -5.33
CA MET A 1 -24.98 -23.22 -6.05
C MET A 1 -24.62 -21.77 -5.76
N LEU A 2 -25.53 -20.79 -5.95
CA LEU A 2 -25.26 -19.36 -5.68
C LEU A 2 -24.83 -19.08 -4.22
N SER A 3 -25.53 -19.69 -3.25
CA SER A 3 -25.20 -19.60 -1.80
C SER A 3 -23.80 -20.13 -1.46
N TYR A 4 -23.36 -21.18 -2.15
CA TYR A 4 -22.02 -21.74 -2.00
C TYR A 4 -20.94 -20.80 -2.55
N ILE A 5 -21.20 -20.18 -3.71
CA ILE A 5 -20.30 -19.18 -4.31
C ILE A 5 -20.17 -17.95 -3.40
N ILE A 6 -21.29 -17.43 -2.89
CA ILE A 6 -21.29 -16.27 -1.97
C ILE A 6 -20.51 -16.60 -0.70
N ARG A 7 -20.75 -17.77 -0.09
CA ARG A 7 -20.01 -18.20 1.11
C ARG A 7 -18.52 -18.34 0.83
N ARG A 8 -18.13 -18.80 -0.35
CA ARG A 8 -16.72 -18.93 -0.76
C ARG A 8 -16.08 -17.56 -0.97
N LEU A 9 -16.77 -16.61 -1.60
CA LEU A 9 -16.31 -15.24 -1.77
C LEU A 9 -16.15 -14.52 -0.42
N LEU A 10 -17.08 -14.72 0.51
CA LEU A 10 -17.00 -14.18 1.86
C LEU A 10 -15.80 -14.70 2.66
N ILE A 11 -15.21 -15.83 2.27
CA ILE A 11 -13.99 -16.38 2.89
C ILE A 11 -12.74 -15.89 2.13
N ILE A 12 -12.80 -15.85 0.80
CA ILE A 12 -11.67 -15.45 -0.04
C ILE A 12 -11.36 -13.95 0.11
N ILE A 13 -12.38 -13.09 0.15
CA ILE A 13 -12.21 -11.64 0.27
C ILE A 13 -11.42 -11.27 1.54
N PRO A 14 -11.79 -11.71 2.75
CA PRO A 14 -11.00 -11.39 3.94
C PRO A 14 -9.61 -12.02 3.92
N MET A 15 -9.44 -13.21 3.35
CA MET A 15 -8.11 -13.83 3.19
C MET A 15 -7.21 -12.97 2.28
N ALA A 16 -7.73 -12.53 1.14
CA ALA A 16 -7.00 -11.64 0.23
C ALA A 16 -6.69 -10.29 0.88
N LEU A 17 -7.66 -9.68 1.58
CA LEU A 17 -7.45 -8.46 2.34
C LEU A 17 -6.37 -8.62 3.41
N LEU A 18 -6.33 -9.76 4.09
CA LEU A 18 -5.32 -10.04 5.11
C LEU A 18 -3.91 -10.10 4.48
N VAL A 19 -3.75 -10.80 3.36
CA VAL A 19 -2.47 -10.87 2.63
C VAL A 19 -2.04 -9.48 2.13
N VAL A 20 -2.96 -8.70 1.55
CA VAL A 20 -2.68 -7.33 1.09
C VAL A 20 -2.27 -6.43 2.26
N THR A 21 -3.00 -6.50 3.38
CA THR A 21 -2.70 -5.73 4.59
C THR A 21 -1.31 -6.08 5.13
N VAL A 22 -1.01 -7.38 5.26
CA VAL A 22 0.29 -7.85 5.76
C VAL A 22 1.42 -7.41 4.82
N THR A 23 1.25 -7.57 3.51
CA THR A 23 2.26 -7.19 2.51
C THR A 23 2.53 -5.69 2.56
N TRP A 24 1.48 -4.87 2.67
CA TRP A 24 1.61 -3.43 2.80
C TRP A 24 2.32 -3.00 4.09
N VAL A 25 1.99 -3.65 5.23
CA VAL A 25 2.68 -3.41 6.49
C VAL A 25 4.16 -3.76 6.39
N LEU A 26 4.50 -4.89 5.76
CA LEU A 26 5.89 -5.30 5.55
C LEU A 26 6.67 -4.30 4.69
N ILE A 27 6.07 -3.82 3.58
CA ILE A 27 6.68 -2.80 2.72
C ILE A 27 6.91 -1.49 3.48
N ARG A 28 5.99 -1.09 4.38
CA ARG A 28 6.13 0.12 5.20
C ARG A 28 7.12 -0.03 6.35
N MET A 29 7.23 -1.23 6.92
CA MET A 29 8.19 -1.54 7.98
C MET A 29 9.61 -1.69 7.45
N ALA A 30 9.77 -2.03 6.17
CA ALA A 30 11.07 -2.11 5.54
C ALA A 30 11.80 -0.75 5.69
N PRO A 31 13.00 -0.72 6.28
CA PRO A 31 13.76 0.50 6.45
C PRO A 31 14.32 0.96 5.10
N GLY A 32 13.54 1.78 4.38
CA GLY A 32 13.91 2.36 3.10
C GLY A 32 12.70 2.87 2.33
N ASN A 33 12.84 3.97 1.59
CA ASN A 33 11.86 4.30 0.56
C ASN A 33 12.32 3.75 -0.78
N PHE A 34 11.39 3.44 -1.68
CA PHE A 34 11.71 3.02 -3.06
C PHE A 34 12.51 4.06 -3.86
N TYR A 35 12.60 5.30 -3.36
CA TYR A 35 13.39 6.40 -3.93
C TYR A 35 14.60 6.79 -3.07
N SER A 36 14.85 6.08 -1.96
CA SER A 36 16.04 6.27 -1.11
C SER A 36 17.25 5.64 -1.78
N SER A 37 17.82 6.33 -2.77
CA SER A 37 19.13 5.99 -3.35
C SER A 37 20.26 6.38 -2.39
N GLU A 38 21.46 5.79 -2.57
CA GLU A 38 22.68 6.14 -1.80
C GLU A 38 23.02 7.64 -1.84
N LYS A 39 22.59 8.36 -2.88
CA LYS A 39 22.63 9.83 -2.95
C LYS A 39 21.36 10.43 -2.35
N LYS A 40 21.54 11.23 -1.28
CA LYS A 40 20.49 12.11 -0.76
C LYS A 40 19.95 12.99 -1.88
N LEU A 41 18.67 12.82 -2.20
CA LEU A 41 17.98 13.68 -3.16
C LEU A 41 17.89 15.11 -2.59
N PRO A 42 17.93 16.15 -3.43
CA PRO A 42 17.62 17.51 -2.99
C PRO A 42 16.23 17.55 -2.37
N ALA A 43 16.04 18.27 -1.26
CA ALA A 43 14.78 18.31 -0.52
C ALA A 43 13.56 18.71 -1.37
N ALA A 44 13.77 19.56 -2.39
CA ALA A 44 12.73 19.93 -3.35
C ALA A 44 12.27 18.75 -4.24
N VAL A 45 13.19 17.88 -4.64
CA VAL A 45 12.88 16.67 -5.42
C VAL A 45 12.17 15.65 -4.55
N GLU A 46 12.62 15.48 -3.31
CA GLU A 46 11.98 14.60 -2.34
C GLU A 46 10.53 15.03 -2.04
N ALA A 47 10.28 16.33 -1.84
CA ALA A 47 8.93 16.85 -1.64
C ALA A 47 8.02 16.61 -2.86
N ASN A 48 8.53 16.81 -4.07
CA ASN A 48 7.79 16.55 -5.30
C ASN A 48 7.47 15.06 -5.49
N ILE A 49 8.41 14.16 -5.15
CA ILE A 49 8.19 12.71 -5.18
C ILE A 49 7.13 12.34 -4.13
N LYS A 50 7.25 12.84 -2.91
CA LYS A 50 6.28 12.54 -1.84
C LYS A 50 4.87 12.95 -2.26
N LYS A 51 4.71 14.14 -2.84
CA LYS A 51 3.44 14.65 -3.33
C LYS A 51 2.90 13.89 -4.55
N LYS A 52 3.77 13.51 -5.49
CA LYS A 52 3.39 12.78 -6.71
C LYS A 52 2.90 11.36 -6.41
N TYR A 53 3.54 10.67 -5.48
CA TYR A 53 3.18 9.30 -5.08
C TYR A 53 2.23 9.26 -3.87
N GLY A 54 1.77 10.42 -3.35
CA GLY A 54 0.87 10.48 -2.21
C GLY A 54 1.48 9.98 -0.90
N LEU A 55 2.81 9.95 -0.79
CA LEU A 55 3.56 9.56 0.41
C LEU A 55 3.46 10.61 1.53
N ASP A 56 3.00 11.82 1.20
CA ASP A 56 2.64 12.88 2.13
C ASP A 56 1.29 12.64 2.85
N LYS A 57 0.47 11.71 2.33
CA LYS A 57 -0.86 11.43 2.87
C LYS A 57 -0.84 10.50 4.08
N PRO A 58 -1.88 10.51 4.94
CA PRO A 58 -2.02 9.57 6.04
C PRO A 58 -1.94 8.11 5.57
N VAL A 59 -1.39 7.25 6.42
CA VAL A 59 -1.29 5.78 6.27
C VAL A 59 -2.55 5.15 5.66
N ILE A 60 -3.71 5.51 6.17
CA ILE A 60 -5.02 4.96 5.74
C ILE A 60 -5.34 5.37 4.30
N GLN A 61 -5.00 6.59 3.89
CA GLN A 61 -5.17 7.04 2.51
C GLN A 61 -4.19 6.34 1.57
N GLN A 62 -2.94 6.12 1.98
CA GLN A 62 -1.96 5.37 1.19
C GLN A 62 -2.39 3.92 0.98
N TYR A 63 -2.98 3.28 2.00
CA TYR A 63 -3.55 1.95 1.87
C TYR A 63 -4.73 1.92 0.89
N GLY A 64 -5.64 2.90 0.98
CA GLY A 64 -6.75 3.03 0.04
C GLY A 64 -6.30 3.25 -1.41
N ILE A 65 -5.27 4.07 -1.61
CA ILE A 65 -4.66 4.28 -2.93
C ILE A 65 -4.06 2.96 -3.46
N MET A 66 -3.30 2.21 -2.64
CA MET A 66 -2.75 0.92 -3.05
C MET A 66 -3.82 -0.12 -3.40
N MET A 67 -4.93 -0.17 -2.68
CA MET A 67 -5.99 -1.15 -2.94
C MET A 67 -6.85 -0.83 -4.17
N TRP A 68 -6.91 0.45 -4.58
CA TRP A 68 -7.83 0.92 -5.61
C TRP A 68 -7.14 1.27 -6.94
N ASN A 69 -5.85 1.62 -6.90
CA ASN A 69 -5.08 2.14 -8.04
C ASN A 69 -3.97 1.18 -8.46
#